data_AF-A0A7C3HHF3-F1
#
_entry.id   AF-A0A7C3HHF3-F1
#
_cell.length_a   1.000
_cell.length_b   1.000
_cell.length_c   1.000
_cell.angle_alpha   90.00
_cell.angle_beta   90.00
_cell.angle_gamma   90.00
#
_symmetry.space_group_name_H-M   'P 1'
#
loop_
_entity.id
_entity.type
_entity.pdbx_description
1 polymer ?
#
loop_
_entity_poly.entity_id
_entity_poly.type
_entity_poly.pdbx_seq_one_letter_code
_entity_poly.pdbx_strand_id
1 'polypeptide(L)'
;MSRRTIAIIIFIVGILMLAVVAVVFITSQDRPPETVTPAEGTTVPGEEVPPGEEGAGEGEDTVAATLPPTPSNVVEVVVSLQTVPRGYLMTEDILTTEFRDASTVGLNVITDINDVVGKYARDDIFQGETLTISDLVEDITAVSSEEFGPS
;
A
#
# COMPACT_ATOMS: atom_id res chain seq x y z
N MET A 1 41.79 -2.38 22.82
CA MET A 1 40.84 -1.25 22.73
C MET A 1 39.98 -1.26 23.99
N SER A 2 39.86 -0.15 24.73
CA SER A 2 39.14 -0.15 26.01
C SER A 2 37.62 -0.23 25.78
N ARG A 3 36.87 -0.89 26.68
CA ARG A 3 35.39 -0.98 26.57
C ARG A 3 34.72 0.40 26.47
N ARG A 4 35.36 1.44 27.03
CA ARG A 4 34.94 2.83 26.94
C ARG A 4 35.14 3.40 25.54
N THR A 5 36.26 3.09 24.90
CA THR A 5 36.54 3.48 23.50
C THR A 5 35.52 2.84 22.55
N ILE A 6 35.15 1.58 22.77
CA ILE A 6 34.15 0.88 21.95
C ILE A 6 32.77 1.52 22.10
N ALA A 7 32.34 1.82 23.33
CA ALA A 7 31.05 2.48 23.57
C ALA A 7 30.97 3.87 22.91
N ILE A 8 32.05 4.66 22.95
CA ILE A 8 32.10 5.97 22.31
C ILE A 8 32.03 5.86 20.78
N ILE A 9 32.73 4.88 20.19
CA ILE A 9 32.67 4.65 18.74
C ILE A 9 31.26 4.26 18.30
N ILE A 10 30.60 3.35 19.02
CA ILE A 10 29.22 2.95 18.72
C ILE A 10 28.26 4.14 18.82
N PHE A 11 28.41 4.97 19.85
CA PHE A 11 27.57 6.15 20.04
C PHE A 11 27.75 7.17 18.90
N ILE A 12 28.99 7.44 18.50
CA ILE A 12 29.28 8.37 17.40
C ILE A 12 28.74 7.83 16.08
N VAL A 13 28.95 6.54 15.77
CA VAL A 13 28.44 5.90 14.55
C VAL A 13 26.92 5.88 14.54
N GLY A 14 26.28 5.62 15.68
CA GLY A 14 24.82 5.65 15.82
C GLY A 14 24.23 7.03 15.53
N ILE A 15 24.83 8.10 16.07
CA ILE A 15 24.41 9.47 15.79
C ILE A 15 24.62 9.81 14.31
N LEU A 16 25.73 9.38 13.72
CA LEU A 16 26.02 9.63 12.31
C LEU A 16 24.99 8.94 11.39
N MET A 17 24.63 7.70 11.69
CA MET A 17 23.56 6.97 10.99
C MET A 17 22.21 7.70 11.10
N LEU A 18 21.84 8.15 12.30
CA LEU A 18 20.58 8.84 12.53
C LEU A 18 20.52 10.16 11.75
N ALA A 19 21.62 10.91 11.69
CA ALA A 19 21.72 12.13 10.90
C ALA A 19 21.52 11.88 9.40
N VAL A 20 22.07 10.79 8.86
CA VAL A 20 21.88 10.40 7.44
C VAL A 20 20.41 10.09 7.16
N VAL A 21 19.76 9.30 8.03
CA VAL A 21 18.34 8.97 7.89
C VAL A 21 17.46 10.22 7.92
N ALA A 22 17.73 11.15 8.84
CA ALA A 22 17.00 12.41 8.93
C ALA A 22 17.13 13.26 7.65
N VAL A 23 18.33 13.34 7.06
CA VAL A 23 18.55 14.07 5.80
C VAL A 23 17.83 13.41 4.62
N VAL A 24 17.88 12.08 4.52
CA VAL A 24 17.16 11.34 3.46
C VAL A 24 15.65 11.52 3.59
N PHE A 25 15.13 11.48 4.82
CA PHE A 25 13.70 11.66 5.09
C PHE A 25 13.22 13.06 4.70
N ILE A 26 13.96 14.11 5.07
CA ILE A 26 13.64 15.50 4.69
C ILE A 26 13.70 15.68 3.17
N THR A 27 14.76 15.19 2.52
CA THR A 27 14.91 15.33 1.05
C THR A 27 13.94 14.49 0.23
N SER A 28 13.32 13.46 0.83
CA SER A 28 12.30 12.65 0.17
C SER A 28 10.92 13.32 0.17
N GLN A 29 10.63 14.20 1.14
CA GLN A 29 9.36 14.94 1.21
C GLN A 29 9.24 16.02 0.13
N ASP A 30 10.36 16.54 -0.36
CA ASP A 30 10.41 17.59 -1.39
C ASP A 30 10.32 17.07 -2.83
N ARG A 31 10.16 15.75 -3.05
CA ARG A 31 9.99 15.21 -4.41
C ARG A 31 8.57 15.50 -4.89
N PRO A 32 8.38 16.41 -5.88
CA PRO A 32 7.08 16.57 -6.50
C PRO A 32 6.71 15.24 -7.17
N PRO A 33 5.43 14.83 -7.14
CA PRO A 33 5.01 13.65 -7.89
C PRO A 33 5.37 13.85 -9.35
N GLU A 34 6.16 12.93 -9.91
CA GLU A 34 6.43 12.90 -11.34
C GLU A 34 5.08 12.77 -12.05
N THR A 35 4.67 13.86 -12.69
CA THR A 35 3.54 13.83 -13.61
C THR A 35 3.98 13.00 -14.80
N VAL A 36 3.54 11.74 -14.83
CA VAL A 36 3.59 10.92 -16.04
C VAL A 36 2.71 11.59 -17.09
N THR A 37 3.33 12.42 -17.92
CA THR A 37 2.77 12.82 -19.22
C THR A 37 2.53 11.53 -20.02
N PRO A 38 1.28 11.19 -20.38
CA PRO A 38 1.07 10.18 -21.39
C PRO A 38 1.69 10.74 -22.67
N ALA A 39 2.79 10.14 -23.11
CA ALA A 39 3.29 10.35 -24.45
C ALA A 39 2.13 10.04 -25.41
N GLU A 40 1.75 11.06 -26.18
CA GLU A 40 0.90 10.96 -27.34
C GLU A 40 1.23 9.69 -28.11
N GLY A 41 0.20 8.89 -28.36
CA GLY A 41 0.32 7.69 -29.16
C GLY A 41 0.96 8.03 -30.51
N THR A 42 2.02 7.30 -30.82
CA THR A 42 2.64 7.23 -32.14
C THR A 42 1.56 7.00 -33.21
N THR A 43 1.13 8.06 -33.89
CA THR A 43 0.37 7.95 -35.15
C THR A 43 1.33 7.61 -36.27
N VAL A 44 1.24 6.38 -36.77
CA VAL A 44 1.85 5.95 -38.04
C VAL A 44 1.07 6.61 -39.20
N PRO A 45 1.74 7.09 -40.27
CA PRO A 45 1.12 7.89 -41.32
C PRO A 45 0.48 7.05 -42.43
N GLY A 46 -0.72 7.46 -42.86
CA GLY A 46 -1.32 7.06 -44.15
C GLY A 46 -2.74 6.52 -44.04
N GLU A 47 -3.74 7.36 -44.29
CA GLU A 47 -4.68 7.20 -45.42
C GLU A 47 -5.53 8.49 -45.53
N GLU A 48 -5.69 8.97 -46.77
CA GLU A 48 -6.36 10.22 -47.13
C GLU A 48 -7.88 10.19 -46.93
N VAL A 49 -8.40 11.38 -46.59
CA VAL A 49 -9.79 11.88 -46.48
C VAL A 49 -10.51 11.91 -47.87
N PRO A 50 -11.72 12.50 -48.13
CA PRO A 50 -12.96 12.87 -47.40
C PRO A 50 -14.24 12.48 -48.26
N PRO A 51 -15.42 13.17 -48.34
CA PRO A 51 -16.06 14.23 -47.52
C PRO A 51 -17.56 13.99 -47.19
N GLY A 52 -18.07 14.77 -46.23
CA GLY A 52 -19.50 14.92 -45.96
C GLY A 52 -19.80 16.17 -45.12
N GLU A 53 -19.58 17.34 -45.72
CA GLU A 53 -20.21 18.63 -45.37
C GLU A 53 -21.75 18.47 -45.49
N GLU A 54 -22.68 19.15 -44.82
CA GLU A 54 -22.78 20.49 -44.23
C GLU A 54 -24.18 20.54 -43.55
N GLY A 55 -24.35 21.26 -42.43
CA GLY A 55 -25.68 21.47 -41.83
C GLY A 55 -25.64 22.25 -40.52
N ALA A 56 -25.92 23.55 -40.60
CA ALA A 56 -25.75 24.57 -39.57
C ALA A 56 -26.85 24.64 -38.49
N GLY A 57 -26.48 25.18 -37.32
CA GLY A 57 -27.37 25.67 -36.24
C GLY A 57 -27.55 24.65 -35.11
N GLU A 58 -27.42 24.92 -33.81
CA GLU A 58 -27.32 26.15 -33.02
C GLU A 58 -26.43 25.86 -31.81
N GLY A 59 -25.76 26.89 -31.28
CA GLY A 59 -24.86 26.76 -30.15
C GLY A 59 -25.59 26.40 -28.86
N GLU A 60 -25.31 25.21 -28.33
CA GLU A 60 -25.32 24.99 -26.89
C GLU A 60 -23.86 24.86 -26.45
N ASP A 61 -23.39 25.95 -25.85
CA ASP A 61 -22.20 25.99 -24.99
C ASP A 61 -22.41 24.96 -23.87
N THR A 62 -22.10 23.70 -24.17
CA THR A 62 -21.97 22.65 -23.17
C THR A 62 -20.70 22.98 -22.43
N VAL A 63 -20.83 23.86 -21.45
CA VAL A 63 -19.93 23.95 -20.32
C VAL A 63 -19.76 22.53 -19.80
N ALA A 64 -18.67 21.89 -20.21
CA ALA A 64 -18.21 20.66 -19.62
C ALA A 64 -18.02 20.96 -18.14
N ALA A 65 -19.02 20.60 -17.34
CA ALA A 65 -18.96 20.69 -15.90
C ALA A 65 -17.74 19.86 -15.51
N THR A 66 -16.64 20.55 -15.23
CA THR A 66 -15.47 19.97 -14.60
C THR A 66 -15.96 19.59 -13.22
N LEU A 67 -16.44 18.35 -13.10
CA LEU A 67 -16.72 17.73 -11.80
C LEU A 67 -15.45 17.93 -10.97
N PRO A 68 -15.55 18.50 -9.75
CA PRO A 68 -14.39 18.60 -8.88
C PRO A 68 -13.78 17.19 -8.73
N PRO A 69 -12.44 17.05 -8.73
CA PRO A 69 -11.83 15.75 -8.56
C PRO A 69 -12.35 15.16 -7.25
N THR A 70 -13.08 14.04 -7.33
CA THR A 70 -13.43 13.26 -6.14
C THR A 70 -12.11 12.95 -5.45
N PRO A 71 -11.94 13.28 -4.16
CA PRO A 71 -10.71 12.93 -3.46
C PRO A 71 -10.55 11.41 -3.56
N SER A 72 -9.50 10.96 -4.24
CA SER A 72 -9.15 9.54 -4.34
C SER A 72 -8.77 9.09 -2.93
N ASN A 73 -9.74 8.52 -2.21
CA ASN A 73 -9.53 8.02 -0.87
C ASN A 73 -8.82 6.67 -0.99
N VAL A 74 -7.49 6.70 -0.95
CA VAL A 74 -6.65 5.50 -0.97
C VAL A 74 -6.27 5.14 0.46
N VAL A 75 -6.33 3.85 0.77
CA VAL A 75 -5.96 3.29 2.07
C VAL A 75 -4.87 2.25 1.89
N GLU A 76 -3.93 2.24 2.81
CA GLU A 76 -2.88 1.21 2.87
C GLU A 76 -3.46 -0.04 3.52
N VAL A 77 -3.47 -1.15 2.79
CA VAL A 77 -4.00 -2.43 3.25
C VAL A 77 -2.94 -3.51 3.20
N VAL A 78 -3.02 -4.47 4.10
CA VAL A 78 -2.11 -5.63 4.10
C VAL A 78 -2.59 -6.64 3.05
N VAL A 79 -1.66 -7.10 2.22
CA VAL A 79 -1.88 -8.10 1.17
C VAL A 79 -0.85 -9.23 1.27
N SER A 80 -1.23 -10.41 0.79
CA SER A 80 -0.33 -11.57 0.80
C SER A 80 0.64 -11.57 -0.38
N LEU A 81 1.93 -11.83 -0.14
CA LEU A 81 2.95 -11.95 -1.19
C LEU A 81 2.92 -13.30 -1.91
N GLN A 82 2.34 -14.32 -1.30
CA GLN A 82 2.27 -15.68 -1.83
C GLN A 82 0.98 -16.38 -1.41
N THR A 83 0.67 -17.52 -2.00
CA THR A 83 -0.48 -18.32 -1.56
C THR A 83 -0.16 -18.99 -0.22
N VAL A 84 -1.02 -18.75 0.76
CA VAL A 84 -0.91 -19.25 2.13
C VAL A 84 -2.04 -20.24 2.38
N PRO A 85 -1.75 -21.52 2.70
CA PRO A 85 -2.80 -22.48 3.01
C PRO A 85 -3.42 -22.19 4.37
N ARG A 86 -4.67 -22.63 4.56
CA ARG A 86 -5.35 -22.61 5.86
C ARG A 86 -4.49 -23.25 6.95
N GLY A 87 -4.52 -22.64 8.13
CA GLY A 87 -3.80 -23.07 9.33
C GLY A 87 -2.32 -22.71 9.34
N TYR A 88 -1.84 -21.98 8.33
CA TYR A 88 -0.47 -21.47 8.31
C TYR A 88 -0.31 -20.26 9.24
N LEU A 89 0.86 -20.15 9.86
CA LEU A 89 1.21 -19.02 10.74
C LEU A 89 1.65 -17.83 9.91
N MET A 90 1.02 -16.68 10.12
CA MET A 90 1.36 -15.46 9.39
C MET A 90 2.65 -14.84 9.94
N THR A 91 3.57 -14.54 9.02
CA THR A 91 4.88 -13.96 9.29
C THR A 91 5.12 -12.74 8.41
N GLU A 92 5.99 -11.84 8.82
CA GLU A 92 6.24 -10.58 8.08
C GLU A 92 6.79 -10.80 6.67
N ASP A 93 7.51 -11.89 6.42
CA ASP A 93 8.14 -12.20 5.13
C ASP A 93 7.15 -12.63 4.04
N ILE A 94 5.91 -12.96 4.41
CA ILE A 94 4.86 -13.38 3.47
C ILE A 94 3.80 -12.28 3.25
N LEU A 95 3.97 -11.12 3.87
CA LEU A 95 3.03 -10.00 3.86
C LEU A 95 3.68 -8.76 3.24
N THR A 96 2.86 -7.90 2.66
CA THR A 96 3.25 -6.56 2.24
C THR A 96 2.06 -5.61 2.41
N THR A 97 2.31 -4.31 2.43
CA THR A 97 1.24 -3.32 2.30
C THR A 97 1.10 -2.84 0.86
N GLU A 98 -0.11 -2.51 0.46
CA GLU A 98 -0.46 -1.97 -0.85
C GLU A 98 -1.51 -0.86 -0.68
N PHE A 99 -1.38 0.22 -1.46
CA PHE A 99 -2.42 1.26 -1.51
C PHE A 99 -3.57 0.83 -2.41
N ARG A 100 -4.78 0.78 -1.87
CA ARG A 100 -6.00 0.49 -2.62
C ARG A 100 -7.08 1.53 -2.40
N ASP A 101 -8.01 1.62 -3.34
CA ASP A 101 -9.15 2.52 -3.22
C ASP A 101 -10.07 2.06 -2.08
N ALA A 102 -10.34 2.97 -1.13
CA ALA A 102 -11.19 2.75 0.02
C ALA A 102 -12.63 2.33 -0.35
N SER A 103 -13.10 2.68 -1.55
CA SER A 103 -14.42 2.27 -2.04
C SER A 103 -14.45 0.81 -2.53
N THR A 104 -13.28 0.25 -2.87
CA THR A 104 -13.15 -1.14 -3.37
C THR A 104 -12.79 -2.11 -2.25
N VAL A 105 -12.06 -1.65 -1.24
CA VAL A 105 -11.73 -2.47 -0.07
C VAL A 105 -12.87 -2.48 0.94
N GLY A 106 -13.17 -3.65 1.51
CA GLY A 106 -14.23 -3.80 2.51
C GLY A 106 -13.89 -3.12 3.85
N LEU A 107 -14.87 -2.92 4.73
CA LEU A 107 -14.67 -2.27 6.04
C LEU A 107 -13.80 -3.08 7.03
N ASN A 108 -13.63 -4.38 6.79
CA ASN A 108 -12.93 -5.29 7.71
C ASN A 108 -11.50 -5.61 7.26
N VAL A 109 -10.92 -4.77 6.39
CA VAL A 109 -9.53 -4.95 5.95
C VAL A 109 -8.55 -4.56 7.04
N ILE A 110 -7.41 -5.23 7.03
CA ILE A 110 -6.34 -4.98 7.97
C ILE A 110 -5.39 -3.95 7.35
N THR A 111 -5.07 -2.89 8.09
CA THR A 111 -4.20 -1.79 7.65
C THR A 111 -2.82 -1.82 8.32
N ASP A 112 -2.62 -2.68 9.33
CA ASP A 112 -1.35 -2.85 10.03
C ASP A 112 -0.86 -4.30 9.94
N ILE A 113 0.39 -4.49 9.54
CA ILE A 113 1.03 -5.82 9.47
C ILE A 113 1.10 -6.47 10.85
N ASN A 114 1.31 -5.69 11.91
CA ASN A 114 1.43 -6.21 13.27
C ASN A 114 0.14 -6.89 13.77
N ASP A 115 -1.01 -6.50 13.22
CA ASP A 115 -2.30 -7.11 13.53
C ASP A 115 -2.48 -8.47 12.84
N VAL A 116 -1.62 -8.82 11.88
CA VAL A 116 -1.64 -10.09 11.14
C VAL A 116 -0.61 -11.06 11.68
N VAL A 117 0.59 -10.56 12.00
CA VAL A 117 1.72 -11.39 12.42
C VAL A 117 1.38 -12.19 13.68
N GLY A 118 1.71 -13.48 13.67
CA GLY A 118 1.42 -14.38 14.78
C GLY A 118 -0.01 -14.96 14.78
N LYS A 119 -0.89 -14.51 13.89
CA LYS A 119 -2.20 -15.13 13.66
C LYS A 119 -2.10 -16.28 12.66
N TYR A 120 -3.09 -17.15 12.68
CA TYR A 120 -3.21 -18.28 11.76
C TYR A 120 -4.22 -17.98 10.66
N ALA A 121 -3.94 -18.40 9.43
CA ALA A 121 -4.89 -18.31 8.32
C ALA A 121 -6.11 -19.22 8.59
N ARG A 122 -7.32 -18.64 8.57
CA ARG A 122 -8.57 -19.36 8.76
C ARG A 122 -9.00 -20.11 7.50
N ASP A 123 -8.73 -19.53 6.34
CA ASP A 123 -9.02 -20.08 5.02
C ASP A 123 -7.77 -19.98 4.13
N ASP A 124 -7.85 -20.51 2.92
CA ASP A 124 -6.75 -20.42 1.95
C ASP A 124 -6.69 -18.98 1.41
N ILE A 125 -5.55 -18.32 1.56
CA ILE A 125 -5.33 -16.93 1.14
C ILE A 125 -4.46 -16.95 -0.11
N PHE A 126 -4.91 -16.30 -1.18
CA PHE A 126 -4.18 -16.27 -2.44
C PHE A 126 -3.20 -15.10 -2.50
N GLN A 127 -2.19 -15.24 -3.35
CA GLN A 127 -1.25 -14.15 -3.62
C GLN A 127 -1.98 -12.90 -4.12
N GLY A 128 -1.62 -11.73 -3.57
CA GLY A 128 -2.20 -10.43 -3.92
C GLY A 128 -3.58 -10.17 -3.33
N GLU A 129 -4.10 -11.09 -2.52
CA GLU A 129 -5.37 -10.94 -1.82
C GLU A 129 -5.22 -10.00 -0.62
N THR A 130 -6.24 -9.16 -0.41
CA THR A 130 -6.31 -8.25 0.73
C THR A 130 -6.79 -8.99 1.96
N LEU A 131 -6.01 -8.90 3.03
CA LEU A 131 -6.32 -9.58 4.27
C LEU A 131 -7.43 -8.87 5.03
N THR A 132 -8.40 -9.66 5.49
CA THR A 132 -9.45 -9.20 6.38
C THR A 132 -9.32 -9.85 7.75
N ILE A 133 -9.95 -9.22 8.75
CA ILE A 133 -10.00 -9.75 10.12
C ILE A 133 -10.63 -11.15 10.16
N SER A 134 -11.50 -11.47 9.20
CA SER A 134 -12.21 -12.76 9.16
C SER A 134 -11.33 -13.91 8.68
N ASP A 135 -10.28 -13.59 7.92
CA ASP A 135 -9.37 -14.57 7.31
C ASP A 135 -8.31 -15.06 8.30
N LEU A 136 -8.27 -14.49 9.50
CA LEU A 136 -7.27 -14.76 10.51
C LEU A 136 -7.92 -15.22 11.81
N VAL A 137 -7.22 -16.09 12.52
CA VAL A 137 -7.61 -16.55 13.85
C VAL A 137 -6.42 -16.46 14.80
N GLU A 138 -6.70 -16.06 16.04
CA GLU A 138 -5.70 -16.03 17.10
C GLU A 138 -5.39 -17.45 17.61
N ASP A 139 -4.21 -17.62 18.19
CA ASP A 139 -3.83 -18.89 18.81
C ASP A 139 -4.67 -19.14 20.07
N ILE A 140 -5.56 -20.14 20.01
CA ILE A 140 -6.41 -20.52 21.14
C ILE A 140 -5.59 -21.05 22.33
N THR A 141 -4.37 -21.53 22.11
CA THR A 141 -3.51 -22.05 23.18
C THR A 141 -2.95 -20.93 24.03
N ALA A 142 -2.73 -19.74 23.46
CA ALA A 142 -2.33 -18.55 24.19
C ALA A 142 -3.40 -18.13 25.20
N VAL A 143 -4.67 -18.08 24.78
CA VAL A 143 -5.82 -17.67 25.62
C VAL A 143 -5.98 -18.57 26.86
N SER A 144 -5.67 -19.87 26.74
CA SER A 144 -5.80 -20.81 27.85
C SER A 144 -4.78 -20.62 28.98
N SER A 145 -3.66 -19.94 28.69
CA SER A 145 -2.56 -19.77 29.65
C SER A 145 -2.68 -18.50 30.50
N GLU A 146 -3.45 -17.51 30.04
CA GLU A 146 -3.56 -16.20 30.68
C GLU A 146 -4.74 -16.10 31.67
N GLU A 147 -5.81 -16.89 31.48
CA GLU A 147 -7.07 -16.72 32.23
C GLU A 147 -7.27 -17.72 33.39
N PHE A 148 -6.55 -18.85 33.41
CA PHE A 148 -6.72 -19.88 34.45
C PHE A 148 -5.40 -20.22 35.15
N GLY A 149 -4.93 -19.32 36.02
CA GLY A 149 -3.88 -19.63 37.00
C GLY A 149 -4.41 -20.54 38.13
N PRO A 150 -3.57 -21.41 38.75
CA PRO A 150 -3.99 -22.24 39.88
C PRO A 150 -4.41 -21.34 41.04
N SER A 151 -5.62 -21.57 41.54
CA SER A 151 -6.21 -20.88 42.70
C SER A 151 -5.49 -21.20 43.99
#